data_AF-A0A6N9R7K2-F1
#
_entry.id   AF-A0A6N9R7K2-F1
#
_cell.length_a   1.000
_cell.length_b   1.000
_cell.length_c   1.000
_cell.angle_alpha   90.00
_cell.angle_beta   90.00
_cell.angle_gamma   90.00
#
_symmetry.space_group_name_H-M   'P 1'
#
loop_
_entity.id
_entity.type
_entity.pdbx_description
1 polymer ?
#
loop_
_entity_poly.entity_id
_entity_poly.type
_entity_poly.pdbx_seq_one_letter_code
_entity_poly.pdbx_strand_id
1 'polypeptide(L)'
;MINKRLFRSALHEHADPAQRVLGAAELPPDCAELARLLSADPAAEVRAAAARRCTDVAVLAAAWETEIDPAVRADLAWALPTVLSATQDGAAAAALLQADRCTDAIRAEVARRTQDADLRRIAIDGIRDEEPLIELAQAGDHAETRKAAAERVQTLEGLRKLADATRNKDRGVSRLARQRIDALTNRAGQTDEADAILTLVETLTNTPGPILTGVVELDKRWQALDIGGDADRRARWEVARQTLQTRFAREHDDQRTRTRFERKS
;
A
#
# COMPACT_ATOMS: atom_id res chain seq x y z
N MET A 1 -63.58 5.59 29.05
CA MET A 1 -62.55 4.60 29.38
C MET A 1 -61.23 5.34 29.54
N ILE A 2 -60.60 5.16 30.69
CA ILE A 2 -59.44 5.93 31.18
C ILE A 2 -58.16 5.56 30.42
N ASN A 3 -57.36 6.59 30.10
CA ASN A 3 -56.01 6.54 29.54
C ASN A 3 -55.14 5.41 30.12
N LYS A 4 -54.84 4.38 29.32
CA LYS A 4 -53.78 3.38 29.60
C LYS A 4 -52.50 3.63 28.80
N ARG A 5 -52.32 4.81 28.19
CA ARG A 5 -51.13 5.17 27.39
C ARG A 5 -50.05 5.97 28.12
N LEU A 6 -50.17 6.22 29.43
CA LEU A 6 -49.30 7.16 30.15
C LEU A 6 -48.17 6.56 31.00
N PHE A 7 -47.96 5.23 31.00
CA PHE A 7 -46.92 4.60 31.86
C PHE A 7 -46.20 3.41 31.21
N ARG A 8 -45.96 3.44 29.90
CA ARG A 8 -44.93 2.58 29.32
C ARG A 8 -43.75 3.47 29.00
N SER A 9 -42.62 3.25 29.68
CA SER A 9 -41.35 3.85 29.29
C SER A 9 -41.11 3.55 27.81
N ALA A 10 -40.49 4.48 27.10
CA ALA A 10 -40.11 4.22 25.72
C ALA A 10 -39.26 2.94 25.67
N LEU A 11 -39.43 2.11 24.64
CA LEU A 11 -38.76 0.80 24.58
C LEU A 11 -37.24 0.93 24.74
N HIS A 12 -36.66 1.99 24.20
CA HIS A 12 -35.22 2.30 24.29
C HIS A 12 -34.73 2.74 25.68
N GLU A 13 -35.63 2.96 26.65
CA GLU A 13 -35.30 3.28 28.06
C GLU A 13 -35.65 2.12 29.00
N HIS A 14 -36.12 0.99 28.46
CA HIS A 14 -36.57 -0.13 29.26
C HIS A 14 -35.40 -0.83 29.99
N ALA A 15 -35.65 -1.42 31.16
CA ALA A 15 -34.61 -2.09 31.95
C ALA A 15 -34.04 -3.34 31.25
N ASP A 16 -34.91 -4.11 30.59
CA ASP A 16 -34.53 -5.27 29.75
C ASP A 16 -33.83 -4.83 28.45
N PRO A 17 -32.57 -5.23 28.21
CA PRO A 17 -31.85 -4.96 26.97
C PRO A 17 -32.58 -5.39 25.70
N ALA A 18 -33.32 -6.51 25.73
CA ALA A 18 -34.05 -6.98 24.55
C ALA A 18 -35.14 -5.99 24.10
N GLN A 19 -35.81 -5.34 25.06
CA GLN A 19 -36.76 -4.26 24.76
C GLN A 19 -36.04 -3.02 24.22
N ARG A 20 -34.84 -2.71 24.72
CA ARG A 20 -34.05 -1.58 24.20
C ARG A 20 -33.55 -1.81 22.78
N VAL A 21 -33.22 -3.04 22.40
CA VAL A 21 -32.91 -3.41 21.01
C VAL A 21 -34.08 -3.11 20.08
N LEU A 22 -35.30 -3.50 20.48
CA LEU A 22 -36.52 -3.19 19.71
C LEU A 22 -36.75 -1.68 19.65
N GLY A 23 -36.56 -0.97 20.76
CA GLY A 23 -36.65 0.48 20.80
C GLY A 23 -35.65 1.18 19.88
N ALA A 24 -34.39 0.73 19.86
CA ALA A 24 -33.37 1.25 18.95
C ALA A 24 -33.79 1.08 17.47
N ALA A 25 -34.47 -0.03 17.14
CA ALA A 25 -35.00 -0.28 15.80
C ALA A 25 -36.15 0.65 15.37
N GLU A 26 -36.79 1.34 16.32
CA GLU A 26 -37.87 2.29 16.04
C GLU A 26 -37.38 3.75 16.00
N LEU A 27 -36.20 4.04 16.54
CA LEU A 27 -35.63 5.38 16.58
C LEU A 27 -35.20 5.88 15.19
N PRO A 28 -35.39 7.17 14.86
CA PRO A 28 -34.82 7.77 13.67
C PRO A 28 -33.29 7.61 13.62
N PRO A 29 -32.69 7.41 12.43
CA PRO A 29 -31.27 7.11 12.29
C PRO A 29 -30.33 8.27 12.68
N ASP A 30 -30.85 9.49 12.77
CA ASP A 30 -30.15 10.74 13.06
C ASP A 30 -30.47 11.31 14.45
N CYS A 31 -31.24 10.60 15.28
CA CYS A 31 -31.66 11.13 16.58
C CYS A 31 -30.59 10.95 17.67
N ALA A 32 -30.60 11.86 18.64
CA ALA A 32 -29.63 11.90 19.74
C ALA A 32 -29.76 10.69 20.68
N GLU A 33 -30.96 10.12 20.82
CA GLU A 33 -31.19 8.92 21.63
C GLU A 33 -30.44 7.72 21.06
N LEU A 34 -30.43 7.56 19.73
CA LEU A 34 -29.72 6.48 19.08
C LEU A 34 -28.21 6.62 19.25
N ALA A 35 -27.69 7.85 19.14
CA ALA A 35 -26.29 8.16 19.43
C ALA A 35 -25.93 7.82 20.88
N ARG A 36 -26.78 8.18 21.85
CA ARG A 36 -26.58 7.86 23.27
C ARG A 36 -26.56 6.35 23.51
N LEU A 37 -27.45 5.59 22.89
CA LEU A 37 -27.46 4.12 23.00
C LEU A 37 -26.15 3.53 22.49
N LEU A 38 -25.68 3.97 21.32
CA LEU A 38 -24.42 3.50 20.76
C LEU A 38 -23.23 3.82 21.67
N SER A 39 -23.16 5.04 22.22
CA SER A 39 -21.99 5.46 23.01
C SER A 39 -21.96 4.92 24.44
N ALA A 40 -23.11 4.60 25.04
CA ALA A 40 -23.17 4.42 26.50
C ALA A 40 -24.10 3.30 26.99
N ASP A 41 -24.85 2.59 26.14
CA ASP A 41 -25.67 1.48 26.64
C ASP A 41 -24.78 0.38 27.21
N PRO A 42 -25.05 -0.12 28.43
CA PRO A 42 -24.23 -1.18 29.02
C PRO A 42 -24.30 -2.50 28.25
N ALA A 43 -25.41 -2.77 27.55
CA ALA A 43 -25.63 -4.00 26.82
C ALA A 43 -25.07 -3.91 25.39
N ALA A 44 -24.18 -4.84 25.02
CA ALA A 44 -23.53 -4.86 23.72
C ALA A 44 -24.54 -5.02 22.57
N GLU A 45 -25.57 -5.84 22.76
CA GLU A 45 -26.64 -6.04 21.78
C GLU A 45 -27.43 -4.76 21.47
N VAL A 46 -27.55 -3.84 22.44
CA VAL A 46 -28.20 -2.55 22.25
C VAL A 46 -27.27 -1.59 21.50
N ARG A 47 -25.97 -1.55 21.85
CA ARG A 47 -24.97 -0.78 21.10
C ARG A 47 -24.87 -1.25 19.66
N ALA A 48 -24.86 -2.56 19.42
CA ALA A 48 -24.92 -3.18 18.10
C ALA A 48 -26.17 -2.77 17.30
N ALA A 49 -27.35 -2.80 17.94
CA ALA A 49 -28.59 -2.36 17.31
C ALA A 49 -28.56 -0.87 16.95
N ALA A 50 -27.96 -0.04 17.80
CA ALA A 50 -27.77 1.37 17.54
C ALA A 50 -26.75 1.62 16.41
N ALA A 51 -25.63 0.90 16.38
CA ALA A 51 -24.60 0.99 15.34
C ALA A 51 -25.16 0.74 13.94
N ARG A 52 -26.06 -0.25 13.77
CA ARG A 52 -26.69 -0.56 12.48
C ARG A 52 -27.58 0.55 11.92
N ARG A 53 -28.03 1.48 12.76
CA ARG A 53 -29.00 2.52 12.37
C ARG A 53 -28.42 3.93 12.43
N CYS A 54 -27.44 4.16 13.28
CA CYS A 54 -26.87 5.49 13.47
C CYS A 54 -26.27 6.00 12.16
N THR A 55 -26.54 7.27 11.84
CA THR A 55 -25.99 7.96 10.66
C THR A 55 -25.07 9.12 11.03
N ASP A 56 -24.89 9.36 12.34
CA ASP A 56 -23.94 10.36 12.82
C ASP A 56 -22.51 9.82 12.72
N VAL A 57 -21.74 10.40 11.79
CA VAL A 57 -20.34 10.04 11.51
C VAL A 57 -19.46 10.19 12.75
N ALA A 58 -19.64 11.27 13.52
CA ALA A 58 -18.79 11.55 14.67
C ALA A 58 -19.04 10.52 15.78
N VAL A 59 -20.30 10.14 16.00
CA VAL A 59 -20.68 9.13 16.99
C VAL A 59 -20.17 7.74 16.58
N LEU A 60 -20.35 7.35 15.32
CA LEU A 60 -19.84 6.08 14.80
C LEU A 60 -18.30 6.01 14.86
N ALA A 61 -17.61 7.11 14.54
CA ALA A 61 -16.16 7.22 14.65
C ALA A 61 -15.71 7.05 16.11
N ALA A 62 -16.33 7.76 17.05
CA ALA A 62 -16.02 7.64 18.48
C ALA A 62 -16.28 6.23 19.02
N ALA A 63 -17.37 5.59 18.58
CA ALA A 63 -17.67 4.20 18.93
C ALA A 63 -16.62 3.24 18.35
N TRP A 64 -16.20 3.43 17.10
CA TRP A 64 -15.13 2.64 16.49
C TRP A 64 -13.80 2.76 17.26
N GLU A 65 -13.48 3.94 17.77
CA GLU A 65 -12.26 4.17 18.55
C GLU A 65 -12.30 3.57 19.96
N THR A 66 -13.46 3.20 20.51
CA THR A 66 -13.55 2.78 21.92
C THR A 66 -14.14 1.39 22.11
N GLU A 67 -14.90 0.89 21.15
CA GLU A 67 -15.59 -0.39 21.26
C GLU A 67 -14.60 -1.57 21.29
N ILE A 68 -14.89 -2.52 22.18
CA ILE A 68 -14.11 -3.73 22.42
C ILE A 68 -14.91 -5.00 22.14
N ASP A 69 -16.24 -4.92 22.16
CA ASP A 69 -17.10 -6.06 21.89
C ASP A 69 -17.04 -6.46 20.40
N PRO A 70 -16.67 -7.72 20.08
CA PRO A 70 -16.52 -8.16 18.70
C PRO A 70 -17.80 -8.07 17.85
N ALA A 71 -18.98 -8.29 18.46
CA ALA A 71 -20.25 -8.22 17.72
C ALA A 71 -20.58 -6.78 17.37
N VAL A 72 -20.42 -5.85 18.32
CA VAL A 72 -20.61 -4.41 18.05
C VAL A 72 -19.59 -3.91 17.01
N ARG A 73 -18.33 -4.37 17.10
CA ARG A 73 -17.30 -4.06 16.10
C ARG A 73 -17.68 -4.54 14.70
N ALA A 74 -18.27 -5.71 14.56
CA ALA A 74 -18.73 -6.22 13.27
C ALA A 74 -19.87 -5.35 12.70
N ASP A 75 -20.83 -4.95 13.53
CA ASP A 75 -21.92 -4.06 13.13
C ASP A 75 -21.43 -2.65 12.74
N LEU A 76 -20.46 -2.10 13.48
CA LEU A 76 -19.80 -0.84 13.13
C LEU A 76 -19.06 -0.94 11.79
N ALA A 77 -18.29 -2.02 11.57
CA ALA A 77 -17.57 -2.24 10.33
C ALA A 77 -18.51 -2.38 9.12
N TRP A 78 -19.74 -2.86 9.33
CA TRP A 78 -20.78 -2.93 8.31
C TRP A 78 -21.45 -1.57 8.06
N ALA A 79 -21.74 -0.81 9.12
CA ALA A 79 -22.44 0.47 9.04
C ALA A 79 -21.56 1.60 8.49
N LEU A 80 -20.31 1.69 8.98
CA LEU A 80 -19.38 2.78 8.68
C LEU A 80 -19.22 3.06 7.19
N PRO A 81 -18.95 2.07 6.31
CA PRO A 81 -18.78 2.34 4.89
C PRO A 81 -19.99 3.02 4.25
N THR A 82 -21.19 2.63 4.66
CA THR A 82 -22.45 3.20 4.14
C THR A 82 -22.56 4.68 4.50
N VAL A 83 -22.33 5.02 5.77
CA VAL A 83 -22.46 6.39 6.26
C VAL A 83 -21.36 7.29 5.71
N LEU A 84 -20.10 6.81 5.71
CA LEU A 84 -18.95 7.56 5.20
C LEU A 84 -19.04 7.83 3.70
N SER A 85 -19.66 6.93 2.93
CA SER A 85 -19.79 7.11 1.48
C SER A 85 -20.88 8.10 1.07
N ALA A 86 -21.83 8.39 1.97
CA ALA A 86 -22.99 9.23 1.70
C ALA A 86 -22.99 10.56 2.46
N THR A 87 -22.09 10.72 3.44
CA THR A 87 -22.03 11.93 4.26
C THR A 87 -21.61 13.17 3.46
N GLN A 88 -22.16 14.32 3.84
CA GLN A 88 -21.72 15.63 3.35
C GLN A 88 -20.55 16.19 4.17
N ASP A 89 -20.28 15.62 5.35
CA ASP A 89 -19.13 15.97 6.18
C ASP A 89 -17.89 15.17 5.71
N GLY A 90 -17.32 15.62 4.60
CA GLY A 90 -16.12 15.02 4.02
C GLY A 90 -14.90 15.12 4.94
N ALA A 91 -14.83 16.14 5.81
CA ALA A 91 -13.72 16.32 6.74
C ALA A 91 -13.73 15.27 7.85
N ALA A 92 -14.89 15.02 8.48
CA ALA A 92 -15.02 13.96 9.48
C ALA A 92 -14.78 12.58 8.86
N ALA A 93 -15.30 12.34 7.64
CA ALA A 93 -15.07 11.09 6.93
C ALA A 93 -13.59 10.87 6.59
N ALA A 94 -12.91 11.90 6.09
CA ALA A 94 -11.48 11.85 5.80
C ALA A 94 -10.65 11.56 7.05
N ALA A 95 -10.95 12.22 8.18
CA ALA A 95 -10.27 11.99 9.44
C ALA A 95 -10.36 10.52 9.89
N LEU A 96 -11.55 9.91 9.80
CA LEU A 96 -11.72 8.50 10.14
C LEU A 96 -10.96 7.58 9.17
N LEU A 97 -11.00 7.83 7.87
CA LEU A 97 -10.29 6.99 6.88
C LEU A 97 -8.76 7.02 7.08
N GLN A 98 -8.23 8.16 7.51
CA GLN A 98 -6.80 8.36 7.78
C GLN A 98 -6.37 7.81 9.15
N ALA A 99 -7.31 7.56 10.06
CA ALA A 99 -7.00 7.02 11.38
C ALA A 99 -6.41 5.59 11.29
N ASP A 100 -5.42 5.30 12.14
CA ASP A 100 -4.71 4.01 12.14
C ASP A 100 -5.62 2.81 12.42
N ARG A 101 -6.70 3.02 13.20
CA ARG A 101 -7.66 1.96 13.54
C ARG A 101 -8.69 1.70 12.45
N CYS A 102 -8.80 2.56 11.43
CA CYS A 102 -9.64 2.27 10.28
C CYS A 102 -9.02 1.11 9.49
N THR A 103 -9.85 0.15 9.10
CA THR A 103 -9.40 -1.06 8.42
C THR A 103 -9.45 -0.89 6.92
N ASP A 104 -8.63 -1.66 6.23
CA ASP A 104 -8.61 -1.66 4.75
C ASP A 104 -9.93 -2.12 4.16
N ALA A 105 -10.68 -2.98 4.85
CA ALA A 105 -12.04 -3.36 4.45
C ALA A 105 -13.00 -2.17 4.44
N ILE A 106 -12.96 -1.31 5.47
CA ILE A 106 -13.78 -0.08 5.51
C ILE A 106 -13.35 0.86 4.40
N ARG A 107 -12.04 1.11 4.26
CA ARG A 107 -11.49 1.98 3.21
C ARG A 107 -11.89 1.50 1.81
N ALA A 108 -11.73 0.22 1.53
CA ALA A 108 -12.06 -0.35 0.23
C ALA A 108 -13.56 -0.21 -0.08
N GLU A 109 -14.43 -0.42 0.90
CA GLU A 109 -15.86 -0.27 0.69
C GLU A 109 -16.28 1.20 0.48
N VAL A 110 -15.65 2.13 1.20
CA VAL A 110 -15.86 3.56 0.95
C VAL A 110 -15.39 3.96 -0.44
N ALA A 111 -14.19 3.51 -0.86
CA ALA A 111 -13.65 3.77 -2.19
C ALA A 111 -14.55 3.26 -3.32
N ARG A 112 -15.25 2.14 -3.11
CA ARG A 112 -16.24 1.59 -4.05
C ARG A 112 -17.49 2.45 -4.17
N ARG A 113 -18.05 2.89 -3.03
CA ARG A 113 -19.41 3.45 -2.97
C ARG A 113 -19.49 4.97 -3.11
N THR A 114 -18.51 5.68 -2.56
CA THR A 114 -18.60 7.15 -2.47
C THR A 114 -18.68 7.78 -3.85
N GLN A 115 -19.41 8.89 -3.98
CA GLN A 115 -19.41 9.70 -5.19
C GLN A 115 -18.31 10.78 -5.14
N ASP A 116 -17.84 11.12 -3.94
CA ASP A 116 -16.77 12.09 -3.69
C ASP A 116 -15.41 11.54 -4.16
N ALA A 117 -14.79 12.23 -5.12
CA ALA A 117 -13.52 11.83 -5.70
C ALA A 117 -12.33 11.99 -4.75
N ASP A 118 -12.34 13.00 -3.89
CA ASP A 118 -11.27 13.23 -2.93
C ASP A 118 -11.35 12.21 -1.81
N LEU A 119 -12.55 11.94 -1.29
CA LEU A 119 -12.75 10.92 -0.26
C LEU A 119 -12.39 9.52 -0.77
N ARG A 120 -12.76 9.20 -2.03
CA ARG A 120 -12.35 7.95 -2.69
C ARG A 120 -10.84 7.82 -2.75
N ARG A 121 -10.13 8.89 -3.12
CA ARG A 121 -8.66 8.85 -3.19
C ARG A 121 -8.03 8.67 -1.82
N ILE A 122 -8.52 9.40 -0.80
CA ILE A 122 -8.08 9.23 0.60
C ILE A 122 -8.26 7.77 1.05
N ALA A 123 -9.40 7.15 0.73
CA ALA A 123 -9.65 5.76 1.08
C ALA A 123 -8.65 4.81 0.38
N ILE A 124 -8.39 4.98 -0.92
CA ILE A 124 -7.43 4.15 -1.67
C ILE A 124 -6.00 4.32 -1.14
N ASP A 125 -5.58 5.56 -0.87
CA ASP A 125 -4.23 5.86 -0.38
C ASP A 125 -3.98 5.28 1.01
N GLY A 126 -5.03 5.19 1.83
CA GLY A 126 -4.98 4.61 3.18
C GLY A 126 -4.95 3.09 3.23
N ILE A 127 -5.25 2.37 2.13
CA ILE A 127 -5.17 0.90 2.09
C ILE A 127 -3.70 0.47 2.11
N ARG A 128 -3.40 -0.48 3.00
CA ARG A 128 -2.06 -1.02 3.27
C ARG A 128 -1.84 -2.36 2.58
N ASP A 129 -2.84 -3.23 2.62
CA ASP A 129 -2.78 -4.55 2.01
C ASP A 129 -3.02 -4.48 0.49
N GLU A 130 -2.29 -5.29 -0.27
CA GLU A 130 -2.41 -5.29 -1.73
C GLU A 130 -3.68 -5.99 -2.23
N GLU A 131 -4.25 -6.93 -1.47
CA GLU A 131 -5.41 -7.70 -1.91
C GLU A 131 -6.66 -6.82 -2.13
N PRO A 132 -7.06 -5.92 -1.19
CA PRO A 132 -8.14 -4.97 -1.45
C PRO A 132 -7.84 -3.99 -2.60
N LEU A 133 -6.57 -3.62 -2.80
CA LEU A 133 -6.15 -2.77 -3.93
C LEU A 133 -6.33 -3.50 -5.27
N ILE A 134 -5.96 -4.78 -5.34
CA ILE A 134 -6.13 -5.61 -6.53
C ILE A 134 -7.62 -5.76 -6.87
N GLU A 135 -8.46 -6.02 -5.86
CA GLU A 135 -9.92 -6.10 -6.04
C GLU A 135 -10.49 -4.79 -6.59
N LEU A 136 -10.12 -3.64 -6.00
CA LEU A 136 -10.54 -2.32 -6.47
C LEU A 136 -10.05 -2.03 -7.88
N ALA A 137 -8.80 -2.38 -8.19
CA ALA A 137 -8.21 -2.19 -9.52
C ALA A 137 -8.88 -3.07 -10.59
N GLN A 138 -9.39 -4.23 -10.20
CA GLN A 138 -10.09 -5.16 -11.10
C GLN A 138 -11.56 -4.79 -11.31
N ALA A 139 -12.26 -4.40 -10.25
CA ALA A 139 -13.72 -4.35 -10.22
C ALA A 139 -14.30 -2.97 -9.87
N GLY A 140 -13.49 -1.95 -9.63
CA GLY A 140 -13.97 -0.60 -9.36
C GLY A 140 -14.83 -0.05 -10.51
N ASP A 141 -15.98 0.52 -10.18
CA ASP A 141 -16.93 1.04 -11.17
C ASP A 141 -16.33 2.17 -12.00
N HIS A 142 -15.60 3.08 -11.35
CA HIS A 142 -14.95 4.21 -12.00
C HIS A 142 -13.54 3.86 -12.48
N ALA A 143 -13.21 4.26 -13.72
CA ALA A 143 -11.87 4.04 -14.28
C ALA A 143 -10.76 4.67 -13.41
N GLU A 144 -11.02 5.85 -12.83
CA GLU A 144 -10.09 6.51 -11.91
C GLU A 144 -9.87 5.71 -10.61
N THR A 145 -10.92 5.07 -10.06
CA THR A 145 -10.77 4.13 -8.91
C THR A 145 -9.82 3.01 -9.29
N ARG A 146 -10.05 2.39 -10.46
CA ARG A 146 -9.27 1.23 -10.89
C ARG A 146 -7.80 1.61 -11.10
N LYS A 147 -7.55 2.76 -11.73
CA LYS A 147 -6.21 3.29 -11.96
C LYS A 147 -5.51 3.64 -10.65
N ALA A 148 -6.14 4.40 -9.75
CA ALA A 148 -5.55 4.78 -8.47
C ALA A 148 -5.20 3.56 -7.61
N ALA A 149 -6.07 2.55 -7.57
CA ALA A 149 -5.78 1.31 -6.87
C ALA A 149 -4.62 0.52 -7.51
N ALA A 150 -4.56 0.46 -8.85
CA ALA A 150 -3.45 -0.17 -9.57
C ALA A 150 -2.09 0.51 -9.35
N GLU A 151 -2.08 1.84 -9.17
CA GLU A 151 -0.87 2.61 -8.85
C GLU A 151 -0.33 2.28 -7.45
N ARG A 152 -1.19 1.83 -6.52
CA ARG A 152 -0.79 1.46 -5.17
C ARG A 152 -0.22 0.05 -5.02
N VAL A 153 -0.48 -0.88 -5.96
CA VAL A 153 0.09 -2.25 -5.93
C VAL A 153 1.59 -2.22 -6.25
N GLN A 154 2.45 -2.74 -5.39
CA GLN A 154 3.91 -2.60 -5.49
C GLN A 154 4.63 -3.91 -5.80
N THR A 155 4.13 -5.05 -5.31
CA THR A 155 4.83 -6.33 -5.47
C THR A 155 4.71 -6.87 -6.88
N LEU A 156 5.73 -7.61 -7.30
CA LEU A 156 5.74 -8.30 -8.59
C LEU A 156 4.58 -9.31 -8.70
N GLU A 157 4.26 -9.98 -7.59
CA GLU A 157 3.14 -10.92 -7.51
C GLU A 157 1.79 -10.21 -7.71
N GLY A 158 1.54 -9.14 -6.96
CA GLY A 158 0.32 -8.34 -7.06
C GLY A 158 0.13 -7.73 -8.45
N LEU A 159 1.20 -7.20 -9.05
CA LEU A 159 1.16 -6.66 -10.40
C LEU A 159 0.87 -7.73 -11.45
N ARG A 160 1.42 -8.95 -11.31
CA ARG A 160 1.11 -10.08 -12.21
C ARG A 160 -0.36 -10.49 -12.10
N LYS A 161 -0.86 -10.67 -10.87
CA LYS A 161 -2.28 -10.93 -10.59
C LYS A 161 -3.17 -9.89 -11.29
N LEU A 162 -2.83 -8.62 -11.13
CA LEU A 162 -3.58 -7.51 -11.73
C LEU A 162 -3.52 -7.50 -13.26
N ALA A 163 -2.33 -7.70 -13.85
CA ALA A 163 -2.14 -7.69 -15.31
C ALA A 163 -2.95 -8.78 -16.00
N ASP A 164 -3.07 -9.95 -15.38
CA ASP A 164 -3.85 -11.08 -15.88
C ASP A 164 -5.35 -10.87 -15.69
N ALA A 165 -5.78 -10.45 -14.50
CA ALA A 165 -7.20 -10.24 -14.19
C ALA A 165 -7.86 -9.13 -15.05
N THR A 166 -7.08 -8.13 -15.47
CA THR A 166 -7.57 -6.97 -16.23
C THR A 166 -7.31 -7.04 -17.73
N ARG A 167 -6.60 -8.06 -18.23
CA ARG A 167 -6.13 -8.19 -19.62
C ARG A 167 -7.19 -7.85 -20.68
N ASN A 168 -8.42 -8.34 -20.48
CA ASN A 168 -9.53 -8.16 -21.42
C ASN A 168 -10.62 -7.20 -20.90
N LYS A 169 -10.48 -6.68 -19.68
CA LYS A 169 -11.50 -5.84 -19.01
C LYS A 169 -11.08 -4.38 -18.99
N ASP A 170 -9.83 -4.11 -18.66
CA ASP A 170 -9.25 -2.78 -18.60
C ASP A 170 -7.82 -2.81 -19.14
N ARG A 171 -7.68 -2.44 -20.43
CA ARG A 171 -6.38 -2.41 -21.10
C ARG A 171 -5.45 -1.35 -20.51
N GLY A 172 -5.98 -0.29 -19.90
CA GLY A 172 -5.19 0.76 -19.28
C GLY A 172 -4.48 0.24 -18.03
N VAL A 173 -5.25 -0.39 -17.14
CA VAL A 173 -4.73 -1.02 -15.93
C VAL A 173 -3.79 -2.18 -16.26
N SER A 174 -4.14 -3.05 -17.22
CA SER A 174 -3.26 -4.15 -17.63
C SER A 174 -1.92 -3.66 -18.19
N ARG A 175 -1.93 -2.58 -18.98
CA ARG A 175 -0.70 -1.97 -19.51
C ARG A 175 0.15 -1.35 -18.39
N LEU A 176 -0.47 -0.60 -17.47
CA LEU A 176 0.22 -0.03 -16.31
C LEU A 176 0.91 -1.14 -15.49
N ALA A 177 0.19 -2.22 -15.20
CA ALA A 177 0.75 -3.34 -14.44
C ALA A 177 1.96 -3.98 -15.14
N ARG A 178 1.87 -4.23 -16.45
CA ARG A 178 2.99 -4.75 -17.27
C ARG A 178 4.20 -3.82 -17.27
N GLN A 179 3.98 -2.53 -17.49
CA GLN A 179 5.05 -1.54 -17.47
C GLN A 179 5.80 -1.54 -16.14
N ARG A 180 5.08 -1.70 -15.02
CA ARG A 180 5.70 -1.78 -13.69
C ARG A 180 6.43 -3.10 -13.45
N ILE A 181 5.89 -4.23 -13.94
CA ILE A 181 6.58 -5.53 -13.93
C ILE A 181 7.92 -5.42 -14.66
N ASP A 182 7.92 -4.84 -15.85
CA ASP A 182 9.13 -4.69 -16.66
C ASP A 182 10.13 -3.77 -15.95
N ALA A 183 9.68 -2.65 -15.39
CA ALA A 183 10.55 -1.73 -14.64
C ALA A 183 11.19 -2.40 -13.40
N LEU A 184 10.43 -3.19 -12.63
CA LEU A 184 10.95 -3.94 -11.48
C LEU A 184 11.95 -5.02 -11.90
N THR A 185 11.63 -5.75 -12.97
CA THR A 185 12.48 -6.83 -13.49
C THR A 185 13.80 -6.28 -14.04
N ASN A 186 13.73 -5.18 -14.79
CA ASN A 186 14.91 -4.50 -15.32
C ASN A 186 15.80 -3.96 -14.19
N ARG A 187 15.21 -3.36 -13.15
CA ARG A 187 15.97 -2.87 -11.99
C ARG A 187 16.64 -4.01 -11.22
N ALA A 188 15.96 -5.14 -11.05
CA ALA A 188 16.56 -6.34 -10.44
C ALA A 188 17.73 -6.86 -11.29
N GLY A 189 17.53 -7.01 -12.60
CA GLY A 189 18.58 -7.45 -13.52
C GLY A 189 19.79 -6.51 -13.57
N GLN A 190 19.57 -5.19 -13.53
CA GLN A 190 20.66 -4.20 -13.42
C GLN A 190 21.44 -4.34 -12.11
N THR A 191 20.76 -4.68 -11.01
CA THR A 191 21.40 -4.91 -9.71
C THR A 191 22.26 -6.17 -9.74
N ASP A 192 21.71 -7.27 -10.26
CA ASP A 192 22.41 -8.54 -10.40
C ASP A 192 23.62 -8.43 -11.32
N GLU A 193 23.48 -7.71 -12.45
CA GLU A 193 24.59 -7.46 -13.37
C GLU A 193 25.67 -6.58 -12.73
N ALA A 194 25.29 -5.55 -11.97
CA ALA A 194 26.24 -4.73 -11.23
C ALA A 194 27.07 -5.57 -10.26
N ASP A 195 26.43 -6.46 -9.49
CA ASP A 195 27.10 -7.34 -8.53
C ASP A 195 28.01 -8.36 -9.21
N ALA A 196 27.60 -8.89 -10.37
CA ALA A 196 28.42 -9.79 -11.17
C ALA A 196 29.67 -9.07 -11.72
N ILE A 197 29.51 -7.85 -12.25
CA ILE A 197 30.63 -7.03 -12.74
C ILE A 197 31.59 -6.67 -11.60
N LEU A 198 31.08 -6.25 -10.44
CA LEU A 198 31.89 -5.94 -9.27
C LEU A 198 32.71 -7.15 -8.82
N THR A 199 32.06 -8.32 -8.71
CA THR A 199 32.74 -9.57 -8.34
C THR A 199 33.87 -9.89 -9.32
N LEU A 200 33.63 -9.76 -10.63
CA LEU A 200 34.63 -10.03 -11.65
C LEU A 200 35.79 -9.04 -11.58
N VAL A 201 35.52 -7.74 -11.45
CA VAL A 201 36.58 -6.71 -11.43
C VAL A 201 37.44 -6.81 -10.17
N GLU A 202 36.84 -7.10 -9.01
CA GLU A 202 37.54 -7.36 -7.74
C GLU A 202 38.33 -8.68 -7.76
N THR A 203 37.90 -9.67 -8.54
CA THR A 203 38.70 -10.89 -8.76
C THR A 203 39.91 -10.59 -9.63
N LEU A 204 39.74 -9.80 -10.69
CA LEU A 204 40.81 -9.39 -11.59
C LEU A 204 41.88 -8.56 -10.87
N THR A 205 41.51 -7.75 -9.87
CA THR A 205 42.52 -7.00 -9.09
C THR A 205 43.54 -7.93 -8.42
N ASN A 206 43.14 -9.16 -8.10
CA ASN A 206 43.95 -10.14 -7.37
C ASN A 206 44.58 -11.23 -8.26
N THR A 207 44.26 -11.28 -9.55
CA THR A 207 44.67 -12.39 -10.45
C THR A 207 45.85 -12.01 -11.36
N PRO A 208 47.04 -12.64 -11.25
CA PRO A 208 48.18 -12.35 -12.13
C PRO A 208 47.92 -12.70 -13.61
N GLY A 209 48.39 -11.90 -14.56
CA GLY A 209 48.26 -12.17 -16.00
C GLY A 209 47.71 -11.00 -16.84
N PRO A 210 47.61 -11.13 -18.18
CA PRO A 210 47.18 -10.06 -19.08
C PRO A 210 45.70 -9.67 -18.88
N ILE A 211 45.45 -8.37 -18.68
CA ILE A 211 44.18 -7.83 -18.12
C ILE A 211 43.31 -7.09 -19.16
N LEU A 212 43.90 -6.71 -20.29
CA LEU A 212 43.42 -5.58 -21.10
C LEU A 212 42.03 -5.76 -21.75
N THR A 213 41.73 -6.92 -22.32
CA THR A 213 40.48 -7.10 -23.08
C THR A 213 39.26 -7.26 -22.17
N GLY A 214 39.40 -7.99 -21.05
CA GLY A 214 38.30 -8.23 -20.11
C GLY A 214 37.84 -6.97 -19.38
N VAL A 215 38.76 -6.07 -19.00
CA VAL A 215 38.40 -4.86 -18.24
C VAL A 215 37.67 -3.83 -19.08
N VAL A 216 38.01 -3.67 -20.36
CA VAL A 216 37.32 -2.74 -21.27
C VAL A 216 35.87 -3.18 -21.52
N GLU A 217 35.63 -4.49 -21.63
CA GLU A 217 34.28 -5.03 -21.76
C GLU A 217 33.46 -4.81 -20.48
N LEU A 218 34.06 -5.05 -19.30
CA LEU A 218 33.41 -4.79 -18.01
C LEU A 218 33.09 -3.29 -17.81
N ASP A 219 33.99 -2.38 -18.20
CA ASP A 219 33.78 -0.93 -18.11
C ASP A 219 32.60 -0.47 -19.00
N LYS A 220 32.49 -1.01 -20.22
CA LYS A 220 31.34 -0.75 -21.10
C LYS A 220 30.03 -1.26 -20.53
N ARG A 221 30.02 -2.49 -20.01
CA ARG A 221 28.83 -3.09 -19.40
C ARG A 221 28.39 -2.31 -18.17
N TRP A 222 29.33 -1.92 -17.31
CA TRP A 222 29.08 -1.07 -16.14
C TRP A 222 28.47 0.29 -16.52
N GLN A 223 29.01 0.95 -17.55
CA GLN A 223 28.49 2.23 -18.04
C GLN A 223 27.07 2.15 -18.63
N ALA A 224 26.66 0.96 -19.10
CA ALA A 224 25.32 0.73 -19.62
C ALA A 224 24.26 0.53 -18.51
N LEU A 225 24.67 0.35 -17.26
CA LEU A 225 23.77 0.16 -16.13
C LEU A 225 23.24 1.50 -15.58
N ASP A 226 21.95 1.54 -15.27
CA ASP A 226 21.33 2.68 -14.58
C ASP A 226 21.43 2.53 -13.04
N ILE A 227 22.64 2.65 -12.52
CA ILE A 227 22.96 2.49 -11.08
C ILE A 227 23.20 3.83 -10.37
N GLY A 228 22.68 4.94 -10.91
CA GLY A 228 22.98 6.30 -10.44
C GLY A 228 22.66 6.55 -8.96
N GLY A 229 21.70 5.82 -8.39
CA GLY A 229 21.28 5.92 -7.00
C GLY A 229 22.14 5.14 -5.99
N ASP A 230 23.02 4.24 -6.43
CA ASP A 230 23.78 3.37 -5.53
C ASP A 230 25.21 3.91 -5.33
N ALA A 231 25.43 4.62 -4.22
CA ALA A 231 26.72 5.21 -3.90
C ALA A 231 27.77 4.14 -3.55
N ASP A 232 27.36 3.05 -2.90
CA ASP A 232 28.27 2.02 -2.40
C ASP A 232 28.85 1.20 -3.56
N ARG A 233 28.00 0.75 -4.49
CA ARG A 233 28.43 0.03 -5.69
C ARG A 233 29.35 0.87 -6.57
N ARG A 234 29.06 2.17 -6.71
CA ARG A 234 29.93 3.11 -7.44
C ARG A 234 31.28 3.29 -6.78
N ALA A 235 31.33 3.42 -5.46
CA ALA A 235 32.58 3.53 -4.73
C ALA A 235 33.44 2.26 -4.89
N ARG A 236 32.84 1.07 -4.77
CA ARG A 236 33.54 -0.21 -4.98
C ARG A 236 34.11 -0.32 -6.39
N TRP A 237 33.32 0.04 -7.40
CA TRP A 237 33.78 0.04 -8.79
C TRP A 237 34.98 0.96 -8.99
N GLU A 238 34.93 2.18 -8.48
CA GLU A 238 36.02 3.15 -8.65
C GLU A 238 37.32 2.66 -7.99
N VAL A 239 37.22 2.10 -6.77
CA VAL A 239 38.37 1.50 -6.06
C VAL A 239 38.98 0.35 -6.85
N ALA A 240 38.15 -0.58 -7.34
CA ALA A 240 38.63 -1.72 -8.11
C ALA A 240 39.27 -1.28 -9.44
N ARG A 241 38.66 -0.31 -10.12
CA ARG A 241 39.16 0.27 -11.36
C ARG A 241 40.51 0.97 -11.16
N GLN A 242 40.65 1.79 -10.12
CA GLN A 242 41.92 2.48 -9.81
C GLN A 242 43.04 1.47 -9.47
N THR A 243 42.69 0.38 -8.78
CA THR A 243 43.63 -0.69 -8.46
C THR A 243 44.13 -1.38 -9.73
N LEU A 244 43.23 -1.71 -10.66
CA LEU A 244 43.59 -2.31 -11.95
C LEU A 244 44.46 -1.38 -12.80
N GLN A 245 44.11 -0.08 -12.87
CA GLN A 245 44.90 0.91 -13.60
C GLN A 245 46.33 1.02 -13.06
N THR A 246 46.48 1.07 -11.73
CA THR A 246 47.79 1.12 -11.07
C THR A 246 48.63 -0.11 -11.38
N ARG A 247 48.03 -1.30 -11.33
CA ARG A 247 48.71 -2.54 -11.66
C ARG A 247 49.13 -2.59 -13.13
N PHE A 248 48.24 -2.22 -14.05
CA PHE A 248 48.53 -2.17 -15.47
C PHE A 248 49.71 -1.24 -15.78
N ALA A 249 49.76 -0.07 -15.15
CA ALA A 249 50.87 0.86 -15.28
C ALA A 249 52.20 0.25 -14.83
N ARG A 250 52.21 -0.52 -13.73
CA ARG A 250 53.40 -1.24 -13.23
C ARG A 250 53.86 -2.33 -14.20
N GLU A 251 52.95 -3.19 -14.66
CA GLU A 251 53.27 -4.29 -15.58
C GLU A 251 53.82 -3.77 -16.93
N HIS A 252 53.26 -2.66 -17.43
CA HIS A 252 53.73 -2.03 -18.65
C HIS A 252 55.12 -1.40 -18.48
N ASP A 253 55.40 -0.78 -17.35
CA ASP A 253 56.75 -0.26 -17.05
C ASP A 253 57.77 -1.41 -17.01
N ASP A 254 57.49 -2.49 -16.28
CA ASP A 254 58.34 -3.67 -16.19
C ASP A 254 58.67 -4.30 -17.56
N GLN A 255 57.68 -4.38 -18.46
CA GLN A 255 57.87 -4.86 -19.83
C GLN A 255 58.78 -3.93 -20.65
N ARG A 256 58.64 -2.61 -20.50
CA ARG A 256 59.52 -1.63 -21.17
C ARG A 256 60.95 -1.72 -20.66
N THR A 257 61.15 -1.97 -19.36
CA THR A 257 62.48 -2.14 -18.79
C THR A 257 63.13 -3.42 -19.32
N ARG A 258 62.41 -4.55 -19.32
CA ARG A 258 62.91 -5.84 -19.85
C ARG A 258 63.32 -5.76 -21.32
N THR A 259 62.45 -5.22 -22.18
CA THR A 259 62.75 -5.06 -23.62
C THR A 259 63.92 -4.09 -23.89
N ARG A 260 64.16 -3.11 -23.00
CA ARG A 260 65.33 -2.21 -23.09
C ARG A 260 66.64 -2.88 -22.67
N PHE A 261 66.59 -3.81 -21.71
CA PHE A 261 67.75 -4.62 -21.33
C PHE A 261 68.09 -5.67 -22.40
N GLU A 262 67.08 -6.35 -22.97
CA GLU A 262 67.28 -7.34 -24.04
C GLU A 262 67.84 -6.74 -25.34
N ARG A 263 67.57 -5.46 -25.63
CA ARG A 263 68.15 -4.74 -26.78
C ARG A 263 69.58 -4.22 -26.55
N LYS A 264 70.10 -4.31 -25.33
CA LYS A 264 71.43 -3.82 -24.95
C LYS A 264 72.45 -4.94 -24.69
N SER A 265 72.00 -6.19 -24.64
CA SER A 265 72.84 -7.41 -24.69
C SER A 265 72.98 -7.91 -26.12
#